data_AF-A0A920N2M6-F1
#
_entry.id   AF-A0A920N2M6-F1
#
_cell.length_a   1.000
_cell.length_b   1.000
_cell.length_c   1.000
_cell.angle_alpha   90.00
_cell.angle_beta   90.00
_cell.angle_gamma   90.00
#
_symmetry.space_group_name_H-M   'P 1'
#
loop_
_entity.id
_entity.type
_entity.pdbx_description
1 polymer ?
#
loop_
_entity_poly.entity_id
_entity_poly.type
_entity_poly.pdbx_seq_one_letter_code
_entity_poly.pdbx_strand_id
1 'polypeptide(L)'
;MTASFHLDRRQFLGGTAATAAAAAIGPVAEANSEKKKLVIVDCHAHIYGTPTEEKRYPTIAKPYRPPKGTGTIAHLRKNMKDNGVRYVTAVQTSTYYRFDNRFTADAARRHNDFMVGICTLDPDEPQNPWVMEYLVEKSNVRGMRSIPGKDGRMDSPGVRRLWKTAQRLGIVINSLTSRGLKPQVAEMAAAHPKLRVVIDHCLNLTADDTLDAALADMQDLAKLPNVHAKLTFIPTGTKMGYPGKDLHAACHEVIKAFGANRCVWGSDFPCELWLKPQDINYAQHLRIFTHELGLDETTKRDVLGGTALKLWFSRKKRG
;
A
#
# COMPACT_ATOMS: atom_id res chain seq x y z
N MET A 1 -104.32 15.05 -10.36
CA MET A 1 -104.57 15.55 -11.72
C MET A 1 -103.22 15.69 -12.42
N THR A 2 -102.94 14.78 -13.37
CA THR A 2 -102.53 15.03 -14.77
C THR A 2 -101.11 15.62 -14.88
N ALA A 3 -100.10 14.80 -15.23
CA ALA A 3 -99.66 14.51 -16.62
C ALA A 3 -98.96 15.73 -17.27
N SER A 4 -97.87 15.67 -18.04
CA SER A 4 -96.96 14.62 -18.49
C SER A 4 -95.71 15.32 -19.07
N PHE A 5 -94.64 14.54 -19.17
CA PHE A 5 -93.31 14.76 -19.75
C PHE A 5 -93.20 15.56 -21.06
N HIS A 6 -92.05 16.23 -21.24
CA HIS A 6 -91.27 16.18 -22.49
C HIS A 6 -89.75 16.08 -22.19
N LEU A 7 -89.11 15.15 -22.92
CA LEU A 7 -87.69 14.80 -22.93
C LEU A 7 -87.01 15.45 -24.14
N ASP A 8 -85.74 15.86 -23.99
CA ASP A 8 -84.66 15.60 -24.99
C ASP A 8 -83.30 15.85 -24.28
N ARG A 9 -82.46 14.88 -23.91
CA ARG A 9 -81.58 13.92 -24.64
C ARG A 9 -80.46 14.53 -25.50
N ARG A 10 -79.31 14.78 -24.86
CA ARG A 10 -77.92 14.43 -25.28
C ARG A 10 -77.02 14.60 -24.04
N GLN A 11 -76.82 13.60 -23.16
CA GLN A 11 -75.78 12.54 -23.18
C GLN A 11 -74.36 13.07 -23.54
N PHE A 12 -73.26 12.81 -22.82
CA PHE A 12 -72.95 11.84 -21.74
C PHE A 12 -71.46 12.02 -21.31
N LEU A 13 -71.13 11.68 -20.04
CA LEU A 13 -69.82 11.29 -19.45
C LEU A 13 -68.67 12.31 -19.33
N GLY A 14 -67.81 12.27 -18.30
CA GLY A 14 -67.65 11.35 -17.16
C GLY A 14 -66.99 12.11 -16.00
N GLY A 15 -67.34 11.85 -14.74
CA GLY A 15 -66.78 10.74 -13.93
C GLY A 15 -65.66 11.31 -13.03
N THR A 16 -65.94 11.67 -11.77
CA THR A 16 -65.58 10.90 -10.54
C THR A 16 -64.07 10.73 -10.33
N ALA A 17 -63.45 10.90 -9.15
CA ALA A 17 -63.89 11.10 -7.78
C ALA A 17 -62.67 11.54 -6.94
N ALA A 18 -62.93 12.01 -5.73
CA ALA A 18 -61.95 12.29 -4.70
C ALA A 18 -61.21 11.04 -4.21
N THR A 19 -59.95 11.18 -3.79
CA THR A 19 -59.34 10.26 -2.82
C THR A 19 -58.23 10.91 -1.99
N ALA A 20 -58.22 10.48 -0.73
CA ALA A 20 -57.39 10.89 0.40
C ALA A 20 -55.87 10.81 0.16
N ALA A 21 -55.15 11.78 0.72
CA ALA A 21 -53.70 11.71 0.87
C ALA A 21 -53.34 10.80 2.07
N ALA A 22 -53.10 9.52 1.79
CA ALA A 22 -52.43 8.62 2.72
C ALA A 22 -50.91 8.77 2.56
N ALA A 23 -50.21 8.84 3.70
CA ALA A 23 -48.76 8.89 3.77
C ALA A 23 -48.13 7.65 3.12
N ALA A 24 -47.32 7.86 2.09
CA ALA A 24 -46.38 6.86 1.58
C ALA A 24 -44.98 7.28 2.01
N ILE A 25 -44.45 6.61 3.04
CA ILE A 25 -43.02 6.53 3.29
C ILE A 25 -42.45 5.86 2.04
N GLY A 26 -41.85 6.66 1.16
CA GLY A 26 -41.16 6.14 -0.02
C GLY A 26 -40.08 5.15 0.41
N PRO A 27 -39.74 4.16 -0.43
CA PRO A 27 -38.74 3.18 -0.07
C PRO A 27 -37.45 3.91 0.29
N VAL A 28 -37.06 3.81 1.56
CA VAL A 28 -35.68 4.07 1.99
C VAL A 28 -34.82 3.26 1.05
N ALA A 29 -33.82 3.93 0.47
CA ALA A 29 -32.88 3.37 -0.49
C ALA A 29 -32.23 2.07 0.02
N GLU A 30 -32.93 0.95 -0.10
CA GLU A 30 -32.37 -0.38 -0.05
C GLU A 30 -31.92 -0.75 -1.46
N ALA A 31 -30.70 -1.29 -1.53
CA ALA A 31 -30.02 -1.76 -2.72
C ALA A 31 -29.44 -0.70 -3.67
N ASN A 32 -28.59 0.17 -3.12
CA ASN A 32 -27.40 0.62 -3.89
C ASN A 32 -26.09 0.39 -3.11
N SER A 33 -26.08 -0.63 -2.24
CA SER A 33 -24.86 -1.22 -1.71
C SER A 33 -24.42 -2.40 -2.57
N GLU A 34 -24.14 -2.14 -3.86
CA GLU A 34 -22.94 -2.81 -4.36
C GLU A 34 -21.83 -2.38 -3.41
N LYS A 35 -21.42 -3.27 -2.48
CA LYS A 35 -20.26 -3.07 -1.62
C LYS A 35 -19.16 -2.60 -2.54
N LYS A 36 -18.82 -1.30 -2.52
CA LYS A 36 -17.76 -0.75 -3.37
C LYS A 36 -16.57 -1.67 -3.19
N LYS A 37 -16.26 -2.43 -4.24
CA LYS A 37 -15.30 -3.54 -4.14
C LYS A 37 -14.01 -2.96 -3.55
N LEU A 38 -13.56 -3.54 -2.44
CA LEU A 38 -12.35 -3.11 -1.77
C LEU A 38 -11.20 -3.09 -2.79
N VAL A 39 -10.61 -1.92 -3.01
CA VAL A 39 -9.43 -1.80 -3.85
C VAL A 39 -8.23 -2.16 -2.99
N ILE A 40 -7.59 -3.28 -3.30
CA ILE A 40 -6.40 -3.75 -2.56
C ILE A 40 -5.14 -3.35 -3.31
N VAL A 41 -4.17 -2.81 -2.57
CA VAL A 41 -2.85 -2.40 -3.05
C VAL A 41 -1.78 -3.15 -2.26
N ASP A 42 -0.93 -3.87 -2.98
CA ASP A 42 0.26 -4.47 -2.40
C ASP A 42 1.40 -3.45 -2.34
N CYS A 43 1.70 -2.94 -1.15
CA CYS A 43 2.70 -1.89 -0.96
C CYS A 43 4.13 -2.41 -0.75
N HIS A 44 4.38 -3.70 -1.04
CA HIS A 44 5.71 -4.28 -0.89
C HIS A 44 5.90 -5.54 -1.74
N ALA A 45 6.43 -5.38 -2.95
CA ALA A 45 6.82 -6.50 -3.79
C ALA A 45 8.24 -6.32 -4.35
N HIS A 46 9.06 -7.35 -4.23
CA HIS A 46 10.35 -7.48 -4.88
C HIS A 46 10.21 -8.30 -6.15
N ILE A 47 10.60 -7.73 -7.30
CA ILE A 47 10.54 -8.41 -8.59
C ILE A 47 11.95 -8.84 -9.03
N TYR A 48 12.00 -9.98 -9.70
CA TYR A 48 13.21 -10.63 -10.16
C TYR A 48 13.12 -10.90 -11.66
N GLY A 49 14.21 -10.59 -12.36
CA GLY A 49 14.36 -10.90 -13.77
C GLY A 49 14.48 -12.40 -13.99
N THR A 50 13.86 -12.87 -15.07
CA THR A 50 14.12 -14.18 -15.67
C THR A 50 15.58 -14.29 -16.15
N PRO A 51 16.08 -15.51 -16.43
CA PRO A 51 17.43 -15.68 -17.00
C PRO A 51 17.70 -14.87 -18.27
N THR A 52 16.67 -14.60 -19.07
CA THR A 52 16.76 -13.73 -20.24
C THR A 52 16.91 -12.26 -19.85
N GLU A 53 16.14 -11.80 -18.85
CA GLU A 53 16.21 -10.43 -18.34
C GLU A 53 17.54 -10.16 -17.64
N GLU A 54 18.15 -11.14 -16.97
CA GLU A 54 19.46 -11.01 -16.33
C GLU A 54 20.58 -10.65 -17.32
N LYS A 55 20.45 -11.01 -18.60
CA LYS A 55 21.41 -10.60 -19.64
C LYS A 55 21.36 -9.10 -19.91
N ARG A 56 20.18 -8.49 -19.75
CA ARG A 56 19.96 -7.05 -19.95
C ARG A 56 20.13 -6.24 -18.66
N TYR A 57 19.80 -6.85 -17.52
CA TYR A 57 19.89 -6.27 -16.19
C TYR A 57 20.76 -7.17 -15.31
N PRO A 58 22.09 -6.95 -15.31
CA PRO A 58 23.00 -7.81 -14.58
C PRO A 58 22.72 -7.75 -13.07
N THR A 59 22.95 -8.89 -12.43
CA THR A 59 22.79 -9.03 -10.97
C THR A 59 24.09 -8.70 -10.25
N ILE A 60 24.03 -8.51 -8.94
CA ILE A 60 25.23 -8.49 -8.10
C ILE A 60 25.93 -9.86 -8.11
N ALA A 61 27.20 -9.92 -7.71
CA ALA A 61 28.00 -11.14 -7.74
C ALA A 61 27.40 -12.34 -6.96
N LYS A 62 26.71 -12.07 -5.84
CA LYS A 62 26.06 -13.09 -5.00
C LYS A 62 24.61 -12.69 -4.74
N PRO A 63 23.73 -12.81 -5.74
CA PRO A 63 22.37 -12.32 -5.64
C PRO A 63 21.52 -13.26 -4.79
N TYR A 64 20.65 -12.74 -3.94
CA TYR A 64 19.70 -13.57 -3.19
C TYR A 64 18.52 -13.96 -4.09
N ARG A 65 18.46 -15.24 -4.46
CA ARG A 65 17.53 -15.73 -5.49
C ARG A 65 16.29 -16.37 -4.88
N PRO A 66 15.10 -16.11 -5.44
CA PRO A 66 13.91 -16.83 -5.06
C PRO A 66 13.94 -18.25 -5.64
N PRO A 67 13.14 -19.20 -5.13
CA PRO A 67 12.98 -20.53 -5.73
C PRO A 67 12.65 -20.45 -7.23
N LYS A 68 13.11 -21.45 -8.00
CA LYS A 68 12.92 -21.47 -9.46
C LYS A 68 11.44 -21.30 -9.82
N GLY A 69 11.16 -20.36 -10.73
CA GLY A 69 9.80 -20.06 -11.20
C GLY A 69 9.05 -19.01 -10.36
N THR A 70 9.60 -18.56 -9.24
CA THR A 70 9.01 -17.53 -8.38
C THR A 70 9.72 -16.17 -8.54
N GLY A 71 9.21 -15.10 -7.94
CA GLY A 71 9.76 -13.73 -8.02
C GLY A 71 9.58 -12.97 -9.35
N THR A 72 9.18 -13.62 -10.43
CA THR A 72 8.97 -12.95 -11.74
C THR A 72 7.75 -12.03 -11.75
N ILE A 73 7.67 -11.10 -12.72
CA ILE A 73 6.48 -10.25 -12.91
C ILE A 73 5.25 -11.11 -13.25
N ALA A 74 5.40 -12.17 -14.04
CA ALA A 74 4.31 -13.10 -14.36
C ALA A 74 3.78 -13.80 -13.09
N HIS A 75 4.69 -14.21 -12.20
CA HIS A 75 4.32 -14.76 -10.90
C HIS A 75 3.58 -13.75 -10.02
N LEU A 76 4.08 -12.51 -9.93
CA LEU A 76 3.40 -11.43 -9.20
C LEU A 76 1.99 -11.18 -9.75
N ARG A 77 1.84 -11.09 -11.07
CA ARG A 77 0.55 -10.90 -11.75
C ARG A 77 -0.44 -12.01 -11.43
N LYS A 78 0.03 -13.26 -11.38
CA LYS A 78 -0.80 -14.40 -11.01
C LYS A 78 -1.30 -14.26 -9.57
N ASN A 79 -0.40 -14.02 -8.61
CA ASN A 79 -0.78 -13.82 -7.21
C ASN A 79 -1.74 -12.65 -7.01
N MET A 80 -1.49 -11.52 -7.68
CA MET A 80 -2.40 -10.38 -7.63
C MET A 80 -3.79 -10.71 -8.18
N LYS A 81 -3.87 -11.40 -9.33
CA LYS A 81 -5.14 -11.80 -9.95
C LYS A 81 -5.93 -12.75 -9.05
N ASP A 82 -5.27 -13.79 -8.54
CA ASP A 82 -5.89 -14.83 -7.75
C ASP A 82 -6.42 -14.30 -6.39
N ASN A 83 -5.85 -13.18 -5.91
CA ASN A 83 -6.20 -12.57 -4.62
C ASN A 83 -6.94 -11.23 -4.74
N GLY A 84 -7.31 -10.80 -5.94
CA GLY A 84 -8.05 -9.54 -6.15
C GLY A 84 -7.26 -8.26 -5.87
N VAL A 85 -5.94 -8.31 -5.91
CA VAL A 85 -5.07 -7.13 -5.72
C VAL A 85 -5.00 -6.31 -7.02
N ARG A 86 -5.34 -5.02 -6.94
CA ARG A 86 -5.47 -4.15 -8.11
C ARG A 86 -4.17 -3.45 -8.48
N TYR A 87 -3.39 -3.03 -7.49
CA TYR A 87 -2.18 -2.23 -7.67
C TYR A 87 -1.02 -2.78 -6.84
N VAL A 88 0.20 -2.47 -7.24
CA VAL A 88 1.42 -2.88 -6.52
C VAL A 88 2.50 -1.81 -6.57
N THR A 89 3.25 -1.68 -5.48
CA THR A 89 4.52 -0.95 -5.46
C THR A 89 5.67 -1.95 -5.57
N ALA A 90 6.43 -1.89 -6.67
CA ALA A 90 7.62 -2.72 -6.86
C ALA A 90 8.83 -2.04 -6.20
N VAL A 91 9.29 -2.60 -5.09
CA VAL A 91 10.45 -2.11 -4.34
C VAL A 91 11.73 -2.69 -4.94
N GLN A 92 12.70 -1.83 -5.22
CA GLN A 92 14.00 -2.20 -5.73
C GLN A 92 14.63 -3.33 -4.90
N THR A 93 14.84 -4.47 -5.56
CA THR A 93 15.40 -5.69 -4.98
C THR A 93 16.91 -5.54 -4.78
N SER A 94 17.31 -4.84 -3.72
CA SER A 94 18.72 -4.47 -3.49
C SER A 94 19.61 -5.69 -3.24
N THR A 95 19.06 -6.78 -2.74
CA THR A 95 19.76 -8.08 -2.58
C THR A 95 20.03 -8.81 -3.91
N TYR A 96 19.54 -8.28 -5.02
CA TYR A 96 19.66 -8.86 -6.35
C TYR A 96 20.32 -7.91 -7.36
N TYR A 97 19.90 -6.65 -7.36
CA TYR A 97 20.37 -5.60 -8.28
C TYR A 97 21.14 -4.47 -7.59
N ARG A 98 21.19 -4.44 -6.26
CA ARG A 98 21.71 -3.31 -5.47
C ARG A 98 21.11 -1.98 -5.96
N PHE A 99 21.92 -1.07 -6.48
CA PHE A 99 21.52 0.26 -6.94
C PHE A 99 21.21 0.33 -8.45
N ASP A 100 21.31 -0.79 -9.19
CA ASP A 100 20.85 -0.83 -10.57
C ASP A 100 19.31 -0.91 -10.61
N ASN A 101 18.68 0.25 -10.73
CA ASN A 101 17.23 0.38 -10.74
C ASN A 101 16.60 0.08 -12.12
N ARG A 102 17.39 -0.25 -13.15
CA ARG A 102 16.87 -0.35 -14.54
C ARG A 102 15.77 -1.39 -14.67
N PHE A 103 15.88 -2.54 -14.02
CA PHE A 103 14.84 -3.57 -14.07
C PHE A 103 13.52 -3.09 -13.47
N THR A 104 13.56 -2.59 -12.22
CA THR A 104 12.39 -2.05 -11.52
C THR A 104 11.76 -0.87 -12.26
N ALA A 105 12.60 0.03 -12.78
CA ALA A 105 12.18 1.20 -13.54
C ALA A 105 11.49 0.82 -14.86
N ASP A 106 12.09 -0.09 -15.64
CA ASP A 106 11.48 -0.55 -16.89
C ASP A 106 10.21 -1.36 -16.63
N ALA A 107 10.14 -2.13 -15.55
CA ALA A 107 8.92 -2.83 -15.15
C ALA A 107 7.79 -1.85 -14.80
N ALA A 108 8.06 -0.87 -13.92
CA ALA A 108 7.08 0.14 -13.53
C ALA A 108 6.59 0.99 -14.71
N ARG A 109 7.48 1.29 -15.67
CA ARG A 109 7.14 2.02 -16.90
C ARG A 109 6.24 1.20 -17.83
N ARG A 110 6.61 -0.06 -18.10
CA ARG A 110 5.87 -0.97 -19.00
C ARG A 110 4.53 -1.44 -18.43
N HIS A 111 4.40 -1.46 -17.11
CA HIS A 111 3.23 -1.97 -16.39
C HIS A 111 2.53 -0.88 -15.56
N ASN A 112 2.54 0.36 -16.07
CA ASN A 112 2.06 1.55 -15.35
C ASN A 112 0.55 1.56 -15.06
N ASP A 113 -0.21 0.62 -15.62
CA ASP A 113 -1.65 0.43 -15.39
C ASP A 113 -1.95 -0.25 -14.05
N PHE A 114 -0.97 -0.94 -13.44
CA PHE A 114 -1.10 -1.56 -12.12
C PHE A 114 0.12 -1.42 -11.21
N MET A 115 1.28 -0.99 -11.70
CA MET A 115 2.53 -0.96 -10.95
C MET A 115 3.14 0.45 -10.89
N VAL A 116 3.69 0.81 -9.72
CA VAL A 116 4.65 1.92 -9.57
C VAL A 116 5.98 1.39 -9.05
N GLY A 117 7.07 2.08 -9.35
CA GLY A 117 8.40 1.74 -8.85
C GLY A 117 8.75 2.47 -7.56
N ILE A 118 9.50 1.79 -6.68
CA ILE A 118 10.23 2.38 -5.56
C ILE A 118 11.72 2.07 -5.79
N CYS A 119 12.51 3.11 -6.08
CA CYS A 119 13.95 2.94 -6.34
C CYS A 119 14.78 2.84 -5.06
N THR A 120 15.98 2.29 -5.11
CA THR A 120 17.00 2.44 -4.05
C THR A 120 18.24 3.05 -4.68
N LEU A 121 18.71 4.16 -4.14
CA LEU A 121 19.88 4.87 -4.63
C LEU A 121 20.98 4.85 -3.58
N ASP A 122 22.23 4.84 -4.03
CA ASP A 122 23.38 4.97 -3.14
C ASP A 122 23.40 6.38 -2.52
N PRO A 123 23.27 6.54 -1.20
CA PRO A 123 23.32 7.86 -0.57
C PRO A 123 24.68 8.56 -0.75
N ASP A 124 25.76 7.81 -0.93
CA ASP A 124 27.11 8.37 -1.00
C ASP A 124 27.47 8.91 -2.40
N GLU A 125 26.67 8.59 -3.42
CA GLU A 125 26.88 9.05 -4.80
C GLU A 125 26.21 10.43 -5.05
N PRO A 126 26.99 11.49 -5.35
CA PRO A 126 26.48 12.86 -5.43
C PRO A 126 25.50 13.10 -6.60
N GLN A 127 25.55 12.29 -7.65
CA GLN A 127 24.67 12.37 -8.83
C GLN A 127 23.28 11.79 -8.61
N ASN A 128 23.06 11.02 -7.54
CA ASN A 128 21.80 10.30 -7.34
C ASN A 128 20.53 11.15 -7.18
N PRO A 129 20.57 12.42 -6.73
CA PRO A 129 19.44 13.32 -6.90
C PRO A 129 18.97 13.42 -8.35
N TRP A 130 19.88 13.51 -9.32
CA TRP A 130 19.54 13.63 -10.75
C TRP A 130 19.00 12.31 -11.30
N VAL A 131 19.56 11.19 -10.84
CA VAL A 131 19.03 9.84 -11.15
C VAL A 131 17.60 9.68 -10.63
N MET A 132 17.32 10.15 -9.41
CA MET A 132 15.97 10.15 -8.84
C MET A 132 15.00 10.95 -9.71
N GLU A 133 15.38 12.16 -10.11
CA GLU A 133 14.56 13.00 -11.00
C GLU A 133 14.22 12.29 -12.30
N TYR A 134 15.23 11.71 -12.96
CA TYR A 134 15.06 10.96 -14.19
C TYR A 134 14.10 9.78 -14.01
N LEU A 135 14.25 8.99 -12.94
CA LEU A 135 13.40 7.83 -12.67
C LEU A 135 11.94 8.22 -12.41
N VAL A 136 11.70 9.32 -11.68
CA VAL A 136 10.35 9.83 -11.41
C VAL A 136 9.68 10.36 -12.68
N GLU A 137 10.45 11.04 -13.54
CA GLU A 137 9.95 11.61 -14.78
C GLU A 137 9.68 10.54 -15.85
N LYS A 138 10.60 9.59 -16.03
CA LYS A 138 10.59 8.67 -17.17
C LYS A 138 10.05 7.27 -16.88
N SER A 139 10.04 6.84 -15.61
CA SER A 139 9.88 5.40 -15.28
C SER A 139 8.77 5.07 -14.28
N ASN A 140 7.79 5.97 -14.10
CA ASN A 140 6.69 5.79 -13.14
C ASN A 140 7.14 5.41 -11.72
N VAL A 141 8.31 5.93 -11.31
CA VAL A 141 8.79 5.80 -9.93
C VAL A 141 8.07 6.82 -9.06
N ARG A 142 7.53 6.34 -7.93
CA ARG A 142 6.72 7.14 -6.98
C ARG A 142 7.23 7.06 -5.55
N GLY A 143 8.36 6.39 -5.33
CA GLY A 143 9.05 6.41 -4.05
C GLY A 143 10.52 6.05 -4.16
N MET A 144 11.23 6.26 -3.06
CA MET A 144 12.59 5.79 -2.86
C MET A 144 12.66 5.00 -1.56
N ARG A 145 13.28 3.83 -1.55
CA ARG A 145 13.72 3.17 -0.34
C ARG A 145 15.01 3.84 0.15
N SER A 146 14.92 4.47 1.31
CA SER A 146 16.08 5.07 2.00
C SER A 146 16.82 4.00 2.79
N ILE A 147 18.14 4.06 2.73
CA ILE A 147 19.07 3.24 3.51
C ILE A 147 20.10 4.16 4.18
N PRO A 148 20.86 3.66 5.18
CA PRO A 148 21.94 4.44 5.78
C PRO A 148 23.07 4.73 4.79
N GLY A 149 23.80 5.82 5.02
CA GLY A 149 25.09 6.06 4.36
C GLY A 149 26.14 5.01 4.74
N LYS A 150 27.29 5.03 4.06
CA LYS A 150 28.44 4.18 4.40
C LYS A 150 28.94 4.34 5.85
N ASP A 151 28.63 5.48 6.47
CA ASP A 151 28.90 5.77 7.89
C ASP A 151 27.87 5.14 8.85
N GLY A 152 26.89 4.38 8.32
CA GLY A 152 25.87 3.68 9.08
C GLY A 152 24.70 4.56 9.54
N ARG A 153 24.64 5.82 9.12
CA ARG A 153 23.63 6.79 9.60
C ARG A 153 22.49 7.01 8.60
N MET A 154 21.28 7.21 9.10
CA MET A 154 20.11 7.64 8.31
C MET A 154 20.05 9.15 8.09
N ASP A 155 20.96 9.90 8.70
CA ASP A 155 21.02 11.35 8.61
C ASP A 155 22.35 11.84 7.99
N SER A 156 23.12 10.95 7.34
CA SER A 156 24.33 11.32 6.62
C SER A 156 24.01 12.39 5.55
N PRO A 157 24.97 13.24 5.16
CA PRO A 157 24.75 14.30 4.18
C PRO A 157 24.13 13.80 2.87
N GLY A 158 24.51 12.60 2.43
CA GLY A 158 23.94 11.91 1.27
C GLY A 158 22.45 11.60 1.39
N VAL A 159 22.05 11.00 2.52
CA VAL A 159 20.65 10.68 2.81
C VAL A 159 19.82 11.96 2.89
N ARG A 160 20.33 13.00 3.55
CA ARG A 160 19.69 14.34 3.62
C ARG A 160 19.44 14.93 2.23
N ARG A 161 20.41 14.85 1.32
CA ARG A 161 20.24 15.32 -0.07
C ARG A 161 19.14 14.54 -0.80
N LEU A 162 19.10 13.21 -0.66
CA LEU A 162 18.08 12.39 -1.30
C LEU A 162 16.68 12.67 -0.74
N TRP A 163 16.52 12.87 0.57
CA TRP A 163 15.23 13.21 1.18
C TRP A 163 14.73 14.60 0.74
N LYS A 164 15.62 15.59 0.67
CA LYS A 164 15.29 16.91 0.12
C LYS A 164 14.80 16.81 -1.33
N THR A 165 15.45 15.97 -2.12
CA THR A 165 15.06 15.68 -3.53
C THR A 165 13.70 15.00 -3.59
N ALA A 166 13.47 13.97 -2.77
CA ALA A 166 12.19 13.28 -2.69
C ALA A 166 11.04 14.22 -2.30
N GLN A 167 11.27 15.13 -1.35
CA GLN A 167 10.28 16.15 -0.97
C GLN A 167 9.97 17.10 -2.13
N ARG A 168 10.99 17.58 -2.86
CA ARG A 168 10.78 18.45 -4.04
C ARG A 168 9.98 17.74 -5.13
N LEU A 169 10.28 16.47 -5.40
CA LEU A 169 9.57 15.67 -6.40
C LEU A 169 8.15 15.27 -5.93
N GLY A 170 7.91 15.26 -4.62
CA GLY A 170 6.67 14.81 -4.02
C GLY A 170 6.47 13.30 -4.14
N ILE A 171 7.56 12.54 -3.99
CA ILE A 171 7.53 11.07 -3.92
C ILE A 171 7.66 10.60 -2.46
N VAL A 172 7.32 9.35 -2.20
CA VAL A 172 7.31 8.77 -0.85
C VAL A 172 8.67 8.18 -0.48
N ILE A 173 9.15 8.44 0.73
CA ILE A 173 10.28 7.68 1.29
C ILE A 173 9.76 6.40 1.95
N ASN A 174 10.34 5.26 1.58
CA ASN A 174 10.20 3.99 2.29
C ASN A 174 11.47 3.81 3.13
N SER A 175 11.38 3.97 4.44
CA SER A 175 12.54 3.92 5.33
C SER A 175 12.77 2.48 5.78
N LEU A 176 13.75 1.81 5.17
CA LEU A 176 14.26 0.53 5.66
C LEU A 176 15.29 0.83 6.75
N THR A 177 14.93 0.61 8.00
CA THR A 177 15.74 1.02 9.15
C THR A 177 15.60 0.05 10.32
N SER A 178 16.38 0.27 11.37
CA SER A 178 16.36 -0.49 12.62
C SER A 178 16.06 0.43 13.79
N ARG A 179 15.75 -0.16 14.95
CA ARG A 179 15.52 0.59 16.20
C ARG A 179 16.66 1.53 16.56
N GLY A 180 17.93 1.10 16.37
CA GLY A 180 19.10 1.92 16.68
C GLY A 180 19.21 3.20 15.84
N LEU A 181 18.64 3.22 14.63
CA LEU A 181 18.64 4.38 13.73
C LEU A 181 17.34 5.17 13.78
N LYS A 182 16.33 4.71 14.53
CA LYS A 182 15.03 5.38 14.69
C LYS A 182 15.15 6.85 15.11
N PRO A 183 16.04 7.27 16.04
CA PRO A 183 16.17 8.69 16.40
C PRO A 183 16.52 9.57 15.20
N GLN A 184 17.41 9.10 14.32
CA GLN A 184 17.82 9.82 13.10
C GLN A 184 16.67 9.88 12.08
N VAL A 185 15.90 8.81 11.93
CA VAL A 185 14.71 8.79 11.06
C VAL A 185 13.65 9.76 11.56
N ALA A 186 13.43 9.82 12.88
CA ALA A 186 12.48 10.75 13.49
C ALA A 186 12.89 12.22 13.26
N GLU A 187 14.17 12.54 13.47
CA GLU A 187 14.73 13.87 13.18
C GLU A 187 14.53 14.24 11.70
N MET A 188 14.89 13.32 10.80
CA MET A 188 14.78 13.51 9.36
C MET A 188 13.32 13.73 8.91
N ALA A 189 12.37 12.99 9.48
CA ALA A 189 10.95 13.14 9.20
C ALA A 189 10.38 14.45 9.74
N ALA A 190 10.78 14.87 10.95
CA ALA A 190 10.40 16.15 11.54
C ALA A 190 10.94 17.35 10.74
N ALA A 191 12.15 17.23 10.20
CA ALA A 191 12.76 18.25 9.33
C ALA A 191 12.08 18.36 7.94
N HIS A 192 11.29 17.36 7.54
CA HIS A 192 10.59 17.31 6.26
C HIS A 192 9.08 17.06 6.44
N PRO A 193 8.33 17.96 7.10
CA PRO A 193 6.94 17.71 7.48
C PRO A 193 5.98 17.53 6.29
N LYS A 194 6.39 17.93 5.08
CA LYS A 194 5.63 17.73 3.83
C LYS A 194 5.96 16.41 3.12
N LEU A 195 7.08 15.77 3.46
CA LEU A 195 7.50 14.51 2.88
C LEU A 195 6.80 13.35 3.58
N ARG A 196 6.21 12.43 2.81
CA ARG A 196 5.61 11.22 3.36
C ARG A 196 6.68 10.16 3.55
N VAL A 197 6.77 9.65 4.78
CA VAL A 197 7.75 8.63 5.18
C VAL A 197 6.98 7.40 5.65
N VAL A 198 7.25 6.26 5.03
CA VAL A 198 6.66 4.96 5.37
C VAL A 198 7.75 4.11 6.01
N ILE A 199 7.54 3.66 7.25
CA ILE A 199 8.48 2.78 7.95
C ILE A 199 8.26 1.35 7.46
N ASP A 200 9.25 0.79 6.77
CA ASP A 200 9.18 -0.58 6.26
C ASP A 200 9.18 -1.58 7.42
N HIS A 201 8.34 -2.61 7.32
CA HIS A 201 8.19 -3.71 8.29
C HIS A 201 8.03 -3.26 9.76
N CYS A 202 7.61 -2.02 9.99
CA CYS A 202 7.51 -1.44 11.33
C CYS A 202 8.78 -1.65 12.18
N LEU A 203 9.98 -1.42 11.65
CA LEU A 203 11.26 -1.70 12.36
C LEU A 203 11.53 -3.19 12.61
N ASN A 204 10.91 -4.08 11.83
CA ASN A 204 10.99 -5.54 11.94
C ASN A 204 10.47 -6.10 13.28
N LEU A 205 9.28 -5.66 13.71
CA LEU A 205 8.59 -6.23 14.87
C LEU A 205 8.58 -7.77 14.80
N THR A 206 9.03 -8.40 15.87
CA THR A 206 9.19 -9.86 16.01
C THR A 206 8.60 -10.30 17.34
N ALA A 207 8.01 -11.50 17.41
CA ALA A 207 7.40 -12.06 18.61
C ALA A 207 8.46 -12.59 19.60
N ASP A 208 9.37 -11.72 20.02
CA ASP A 208 10.44 -12.00 20.98
C ASP A 208 10.50 -10.94 22.09
N ASP A 209 11.56 -10.99 22.88
CA ASP A 209 11.83 -10.07 23.99
C ASP A 209 12.02 -8.61 23.54
N THR A 210 12.15 -8.35 22.24
CA THR A 210 12.27 -7.00 21.69
C THR A 210 10.93 -6.37 21.29
N LEU A 211 9.84 -7.14 21.28
CA LEU A 211 8.53 -6.72 20.77
C LEU A 211 8.03 -5.42 21.40
N ASP A 212 8.00 -5.36 22.74
CA ASP A 212 7.48 -4.21 23.47
C ASP A 212 8.28 -2.94 23.18
N ALA A 213 9.60 -3.07 23.11
CA ALA A 213 10.50 -1.96 22.83
C ALA A 213 10.35 -1.47 21.37
N ALA A 214 10.19 -2.39 20.42
CA ALA A 214 9.93 -2.06 19.02
C ALA A 214 8.56 -1.40 18.82
N LEU A 215 7.53 -1.89 19.52
CA LEU A 215 6.19 -1.31 19.50
C LEU A 215 6.19 0.12 20.07
N ALA A 216 6.87 0.35 21.19
CA ALA A 216 7.03 1.68 21.77
C ALA A 216 7.73 2.65 20.79
N ASP A 217 8.76 2.19 20.06
CA ASP A 217 9.42 3.00 19.04
C ASP A 217 8.47 3.37 17.88
N MET A 218 7.62 2.44 17.44
CA MET A 218 6.60 2.71 16.43
C MET A 218 5.54 3.69 16.92
N GLN A 219 5.08 3.56 18.17
CA GLN A 219 4.14 4.50 18.80
C GLN A 219 4.74 5.91 18.91
N ASP A 220 6.03 6.03 19.20
CA ASP A 220 6.72 7.32 19.21
C ASP A 220 6.82 7.93 17.81
N LEU A 221 7.18 7.13 16.80
CA LEU A 221 7.16 7.57 15.39
C LEU A 221 5.77 8.00 14.93
N ALA A 222 4.70 7.41 15.48
CA ALA A 222 3.32 7.74 15.13
C ALA A 222 2.92 9.19 15.49
N LYS A 223 3.64 9.82 16.43
CA LYS A 223 3.45 11.24 16.81
C LYS A 223 3.81 12.20 15.67
N LEU A 224 4.61 11.75 14.69
CA LEU A 224 4.95 12.53 13.51
C LEU A 224 3.86 12.35 12.43
N PRO A 225 3.11 13.40 12.05
CA PRO A 225 1.91 13.27 11.20
C PRO A 225 2.21 12.89 9.75
N ASN A 226 3.46 13.01 9.33
CA ASN A 226 3.93 12.63 7.99
C ASN A 226 4.51 11.21 7.93
N VAL A 227 4.62 10.52 9.07
CA VAL A 227 5.09 9.14 9.17
C VAL A 227 3.92 8.15 9.12
N HIS A 228 4.14 7.05 8.42
CA HIS A 228 3.19 5.98 8.12
C HIS A 228 3.81 4.63 8.46
N ALA A 229 2.97 3.64 8.75
CA ALA A 229 3.39 2.27 9.08
C ALA A 229 3.09 1.29 7.95
N LYS A 230 4.08 0.47 7.57
CA LYS A 230 3.88 -0.65 6.64
C LYS A 230 3.80 -1.96 7.41
N LEU A 231 2.60 -2.56 7.41
CA LEU A 231 2.22 -3.70 8.22
C LEU A 231 2.59 -5.03 7.54
N THR A 232 3.86 -5.20 7.19
CA THR A 232 4.40 -6.41 6.53
C THR A 232 5.03 -7.40 7.51
N PHE A 233 5.07 -7.08 8.80
CA PHE A 233 5.93 -7.76 9.78
C PHE A 233 5.37 -9.05 10.37
N ILE A 234 4.04 -9.28 10.32
CA ILE A 234 3.43 -10.45 10.97
C ILE A 234 4.05 -11.76 10.44
N PRO A 235 4.17 -11.99 9.12
CA PRO A 235 4.76 -13.22 8.63
C PRO A 235 6.28 -13.32 8.82
N THR A 236 6.99 -12.19 8.93
CA THR A 236 8.44 -12.20 9.12
C THR A 236 8.84 -12.36 10.59
N GLY A 237 7.97 -11.94 11.51
CA GLY A 237 8.26 -11.86 12.94
C GLY A 237 7.53 -12.88 13.82
N THR A 238 6.52 -13.58 13.31
CA THR A 238 5.80 -14.62 14.07
C THR A 238 6.72 -15.76 14.48
N LYS A 239 6.50 -16.33 15.67
CA LYS A 239 7.09 -17.60 16.11
C LYS A 239 6.10 -18.76 16.02
N MET A 240 4.83 -18.48 15.72
CA MET A 240 3.77 -19.48 15.62
C MET A 240 3.45 -19.91 14.18
N GLY A 241 4.05 -19.29 13.17
CA GLY A 241 3.65 -19.47 11.77
C GLY A 241 2.26 -18.87 11.49
N TYR A 242 1.58 -19.33 10.43
CA TYR A 242 0.25 -18.83 10.06
C TYR A 242 -0.81 -19.13 11.15
N PRO A 243 -1.68 -18.16 11.55
CA PRO A 243 -1.84 -16.80 11.02
C PRO A 243 -1.08 -15.71 11.81
N GLY A 244 -0.10 -16.08 12.64
CA GLY A 244 0.75 -15.15 13.40
C GLY A 244 0.02 -14.43 14.53
N LYS A 245 -0.79 -15.16 15.30
CA LYS A 245 -1.65 -14.59 16.36
C LYS A 245 -0.87 -13.92 17.49
N ASP A 246 0.37 -14.35 17.71
CA ASP A 246 1.33 -13.75 18.63
C ASP A 246 1.66 -12.28 18.29
N LEU A 247 1.44 -11.82 17.05
CA LEU A 247 1.66 -10.43 16.64
C LEU A 247 0.38 -9.63 16.35
N HIS A 248 -0.81 -10.24 16.50
CA HIS A 248 -2.07 -9.55 16.20
C HIS A 248 -2.31 -8.35 17.12
N ALA A 249 -2.07 -8.51 18.42
CA ALA A 249 -2.21 -7.42 19.39
C ALA A 249 -1.27 -6.24 19.07
N ALA A 250 -0.01 -6.53 18.74
CA ALA A 250 0.95 -5.50 18.33
C ALA A 250 0.52 -4.78 17.05
N CYS A 251 -0.03 -5.51 16.06
CA CYS A 251 -0.57 -4.91 14.84
C CYS A 251 -1.74 -3.95 15.13
N HIS A 252 -2.67 -4.32 16.01
CA HIS A 252 -3.75 -3.45 16.46
C HIS A 252 -3.23 -2.19 17.15
N GLU A 253 -2.22 -2.30 18.02
CA GLU A 253 -1.62 -1.15 18.69
C GLU A 253 -0.88 -0.22 17.71
N VAL A 254 -0.22 -0.76 16.68
CA VAL A 254 0.34 0.06 15.58
C VAL A 254 -0.78 0.78 14.82
N ILE A 255 -1.85 0.07 14.43
CA ILE A 255 -2.99 0.68 13.72
C ILE A 255 -3.63 1.79 14.56
N LYS A 256 -3.80 1.57 15.87
CA LYS A 256 -4.35 2.55 16.80
C LYS A 256 -3.46 3.79 16.94
N ALA A 257 -2.15 3.61 17.07
CA ALA A 257 -1.21 4.73 17.22
C ALA A 257 -1.12 5.61 15.95
N PHE A 258 -1.11 4.98 14.78
CA PHE A 258 -1.03 5.70 13.50
C PHE A 258 -2.40 6.19 13.01
N GLY A 259 -3.48 5.48 13.36
CA GLY A 259 -4.74 5.54 12.63
C GLY A 259 -4.67 4.74 11.32
N ALA A 260 -5.75 4.05 10.97
CA ALA A 260 -5.83 3.20 9.77
C ALA A 260 -5.45 3.94 8.48
N ASN A 261 -5.74 5.24 8.40
CA ASN A 261 -5.43 6.12 7.28
C ASN A 261 -3.93 6.47 7.12
N ARG A 262 -3.06 6.00 8.03
CA ARG A 262 -1.59 6.07 7.94
C ARG A 262 -0.92 4.69 7.98
N CYS A 263 -1.70 3.63 7.85
CA CYS A 263 -1.21 2.26 7.76
C CYS A 263 -1.41 1.71 6.34
N VAL A 264 -0.47 0.87 5.89
CA VAL A 264 -0.56 0.17 4.60
C VAL A 264 -0.14 -1.28 4.73
N TRP A 265 -0.81 -2.16 4.01
CA TRP A 265 -0.41 -3.56 3.83
C TRP A 265 0.51 -3.75 2.61
N GLY A 266 1.36 -4.78 2.65
CA GLY A 266 2.13 -5.28 1.52
C GLY A 266 2.42 -6.77 1.70
N SER A 267 2.66 -7.49 0.60
CA SER A 267 2.81 -8.95 0.64
C SER A 267 4.20 -9.42 1.05
N ASP A 268 5.21 -8.59 0.81
CA ASP A 268 6.63 -8.97 0.79
C ASP A 268 6.93 -10.05 -0.27
N PHE A 269 6.29 -9.94 -1.43
CA PHE A 269 6.49 -10.86 -2.55
C PHE A 269 7.95 -10.88 -3.03
N PRO A 270 8.50 -12.04 -3.47
CA PRO A 270 7.91 -13.38 -3.44
C PRO A 270 7.95 -13.98 -2.04
N CYS A 271 6.80 -14.41 -1.55
CA CYS A 271 6.65 -14.97 -0.20
C CYS A 271 7.47 -16.25 -0.02
N GLU A 272 7.70 -17.01 -1.09
CA GLU A 272 8.52 -18.24 -1.11
C GLU A 272 10.00 -17.98 -0.83
N LEU A 273 10.43 -16.71 -0.91
CA LEU A 273 11.76 -16.29 -0.50
C LEU A 273 11.70 -15.63 0.88
N TRP A 274 10.91 -14.56 1.01
CA TRP A 274 10.98 -13.67 2.16
C TRP A 274 10.22 -14.18 3.39
N LEU A 275 9.18 -14.98 3.17
CA LEU A 275 8.32 -15.54 4.23
C LEU A 275 8.54 -17.04 4.41
N LYS A 276 9.56 -17.61 3.73
CA LYS A 276 9.89 -19.04 3.76
C LYS A 276 10.02 -19.62 5.18
N PRO A 277 10.66 -18.95 6.17
CA PRO A 277 10.79 -19.52 7.51
C PRO A 277 9.46 -19.86 8.18
N GLN A 278 8.38 -19.14 7.84
CA GLN A 278 7.05 -19.33 8.41
C GLN A 278 6.07 -20.01 7.44
N ASP A 279 6.51 -20.30 6.22
CA ASP A 279 5.73 -20.90 5.12
C ASP A 279 4.37 -20.21 4.88
N ILE A 280 4.33 -18.89 5.05
CA ILE A 280 3.14 -18.07 4.80
C ILE A 280 3.14 -17.61 3.35
N ASN A 281 2.12 -18.02 2.59
CA ASN A 281 1.96 -17.60 1.20
C ASN A 281 1.21 -16.26 1.04
N TYR A 282 1.17 -15.75 -0.20
CA TYR A 282 0.55 -14.47 -0.54
C TYR A 282 -0.92 -14.37 -0.07
N ALA A 283 -1.72 -15.41 -0.32
CA ALA A 283 -3.14 -15.44 0.02
C ALA A 283 -3.35 -15.47 1.54
N GLN A 284 -2.53 -16.26 2.25
CA GLN A 284 -2.51 -16.32 3.70
C GLN A 284 -2.14 -14.98 4.32
N HIS A 285 -1.09 -14.30 3.82
CA HIS A 285 -0.72 -12.99 4.34
C HIS A 285 -1.85 -11.97 4.16
N LEU A 286 -2.50 -11.91 2.99
CA LEU A 286 -3.66 -11.05 2.78
C LEU A 286 -4.86 -11.44 3.66
N ARG A 287 -5.05 -12.74 3.90
CA ARG A 287 -6.11 -13.27 4.77
C ARG A 287 -5.98 -12.79 6.21
N ILE A 288 -4.76 -12.60 6.70
CA ILE A 288 -4.52 -12.05 8.04
C ILE A 288 -5.21 -10.69 8.20
N PHE A 289 -5.10 -9.81 7.21
CA PHE A 289 -5.67 -8.46 7.25
C PHE A 289 -7.15 -8.39 6.86
N THR A 290 -7.63 -9.32 6.03
CA THR A 290 -9.02 -9.33 5.59
C THR A 290 -9.96 -10.05 6.56
N HIS A 291 -9.44 -11.03 7.33
CA HIS A 291 -10.23 -11.90 8.20
C HIS A 291 -9.62 -12.07 9.60
N GLU A 292 -8.37 -12.53 9.70
CA GLU A 292 -7.85 -13.06 10.98
C GLU A 292 -7.65 -11.97 12.06
N LEU A 293 -7.30 -10.73 11.67
CA LEU A 293 -7.17 -9.60 12.59
C LEU A 293 -8.51 -9.07 13.12
N GLY A 294 -9.64 -9.45 12.51
CA GLY A 294 -10.96 -8.95 12.93
C GLY A 294 -11.16 -7.44 12.74
N LEU A 295 -10.44 -6.82 11.79
CA LEU A 295 -10.57 -5.39 11.49
C LEU A 295 -12.00 -5.05 11.05
N ASP A 296 -12.49 -3.85 11.37
CA ASP A 296 -13.73 -3.34 10.79
C ASP A 296 -13.56 -2.96 9.30
N GLU A 297 -14.67 -2.78 8.58
CA GLU A 297 -14.65 -2.49 7.15
C GLU A 297 -13.95 -1.17 6.78
N THR A 298 -14.01 -0.15 7.64
CA THR A 298 -13.34 1.13 7.42
C THR A 298 -11.83 0.97 7.56
N THR A 299 -11.40 0.29 8.62
CA THR A 299 -10.00 -0.02 8.87
C THR A 299 -9.42 -0.89 7.76
N LYS A 300 -10.12 -1.95 7.32
CA LYS A 300 -9.73 -2.74 6.14
C LYS A 300 -9.58 -1.88 4.90
N ARG A 301 -10.56 -1.01 4.62
CA ARG A 301 -10.54 -0.13 3.44
C ARG A 301 -9.30 0.74 3.39
N ASP A 302 -8.95 1.34 4.51
CA ASP A 302 -7.84 2.29 4.56
C ASP A 302 -6.48 1.55 4.53
N VAL A 303 -6.31 0.50 5.35
CA VAL A 303 -5.07 -0.31 5.42
C VAL A 303 -4.76 -1.03 4.12
N LEU A 304 -5.77 -1.64 3.49
CA LEU A 304 -5.57 -2.48 2.31
C LEU A 304 -5.47 -1.67 1.01
N GLY A 305 -5.86 -0.40 0.99
CA GLY A 305 -5.66 0.40 -0.23
C GLY A 305 -5.95 1.88 -0.14
N GLY A 306 -6.88 2.34 0.68
CA GLY A 306 -7.25 3.76 0.77
C GLY A 306 -6.05 4.67 1.06
N THR A 307 -5.17 4.26 1.98
CA THR A 307 -3.93 4.97 2.31
C THR A 307 -2.92 4.88 1.16
N ALA A 308 -2.71 3.70 0.61
CA ALA A 308 -1.75 3.45 -0.46
C ALA A 308 -2.08 4.22 -1.76
N LEU A 309 -3.36 4.33 -2.10
CA LEU A 309 -3.82 5.08 -3.27
C LEU A 309 -3.43 6.56 -3.17
N LYS A 310 -3.51 7.16 -1.97
CA LYS A 310 -3.09 8.54 -1.73
C LYS A 310 -1.58 8.70 -1.83
N LEU A 311 -0.83 7.74 -1.26
CA LEU A 311 0.63 7.76 -1.21
C LEU A 311 1.28 7.62 -2.59
N TRP A 312 0.82 6.69 -3.42
CA TRP A 312 1.55 6.30 -4.63
C TRP A 312 0.77 6.38 -5.94
N PHE A 313 -0.56 6.36 -5.90
CA PHE A 313 -1.40 6.24 -7.10
C PHE A 313 -2.27 7.48 -7.36
N SER A 314 -2.07 8.56 -6.60
CA SER A 314 -2.69 9.85 -6.89
C SER A 314 -2.05 10.46 -8.13
N ARG A 315 -2.85 10.66 -9.19
CA ARG A 315 -2.39 11.38 -10.38
C ARG A 315 -2.32 12.86 -10.03
N LYS A 316 -1.11 13.46 -10.05
CA LYS A 316 -1.01 14.93 -10.15
C LYS A 316 -1.70 15.32 -11.46
N LYS A 317 -2.73 16.18 -11.39
CA LYS A 317 -3.23 16.85 -12.60
C LYS A 317 -2.03 17.54 -13.24
N ARG A 318 -1.69 17.17 -14.48
CA ARG A 318 -0.77 17.98 -15.28
C ARG A 318 -1.49 19.31 -15.51
N GLY A 319 -0.97 20.37 -14.90
CA GLY A 319 -1.33 21.74 -15.26
C GLY A 319 -0.74 22.09 -16.61
#